data_AF-W9NVZ7-F1
#
_entry.id   AF-W9NVZ7-F1
#
_cell.length_a   1.000
_cell.length_b   1.000
_cell.length_c   1.000
_cell.angle_alpha   90.00
_cell.angle_beta   90.00
_cell.angle_gamma   90.00
#
_symmetry.space_group_name_H-M   'P 1'
#
loop_
_entity.id
_entity.type
_entity.pdbx_description
1 polymer ?
#
loop_
_entity_poly.entity_id
_entity_poly.type
_entity_poly.pdbx_seq_one_letter_code
_entity_poly.pdbx_strand_id
1 'polypeptide(L)'
;MVEDLTRENRCLFTPGARATWRKAYFINAKQLGGGTQPDMVVSQMRIGKDVIETVLATDGKAGIDFYEFLSLGVSNVVITLVENGAFYANAEGNGHCPAFDVKVEDTTGAG
;
A
#
# COMPACT_ATOMS: atom_id res chain seq x y z
N MET A 1 2.05 -20.69 8.12
CA MET A 1 2.65 -20.96 9.44
C MET A 1 2.36 -19.72 10.27
N VAL A 2 1.64 -19.84 11.39
CA VAL A 2 1.30 -18.69 12.26
C VAL A 2 2.42 -18.55 13.30
N GLU A 3 2.83 -17.33 13.63
CA GLU A 3 3.79 -17.09 14.70
C GLU A 3 3.08 -17.17 16.06
N ASP A 4 3.64 -17.93 17.01
CA ASP A 4 2.94 -18.25 18.27
C ASP A 4 2.77 -17.03 19.20
N LEU A 5 3.68 -16.06 19.13
CA LEU A 5 3.68 -14.86 19.99
C LEU A 5 2.73 -13.79 19.47
N THR A 6 2.85 -13.42 18.20
CA THR A 6 2.06 -12.33 17.60
C THR A 6 0.74 -12.81 17.01
N ARG A 7 0.57 -14.13 16.81
CA ARG A 7 -0.52 -14.74 16.02
C ARG A 7 -0.54 -14.28 14.56
N GLU A 8 0.52 -13.64 14.07
CA GLU A 8 0.60 -13.21 12.68
C GLU A 8 0.95 -14.37 11.75
N ASN A 9 0.45 -14.32 10.51
CA ASN A 9 0.87 -15.26 9.48
C ASN A 9 2.33 -15.03 9.10
N ARG A 10 3.16 -16.02 9.38
CA ARG A 10 4.54 -16.11 8.91
C ARG A 10 4.54 -16.59 7.46
N CYS A 11 4.67 -15.63 6.57
CA CYS A 11 4.90 -15.87 5.15
C CYS A 11 6.41 -15.83 4.86
N LEU A 12 6.95 -16.94 4.37
CA LEU A 12 8.35 -17.06 3.95
C LEU A 12 8.47 -16.58 2.50
N PHE A 13 9.14 -15.45 2.30
CA PHE A 13 9.42 -14.92 0.98
C PHE A 13 10.89 -15.14 0.64
N THR A 14 11.19 -15.51 -0.60
CA THR A 14 12.56 -15.51 -1.10
C THR A 14 13.09 -14.07 -1.08
N PRO A 15 14.12 -13.75 -0.28
CA PRO A 15 14.71 -12.41 -0.27
C PRO A 15 15.31 -12.13 -1.65
N GLY A 16 15.02 -10.96 -2.23
CA GLY A 16 15.62 -10.53 -3.51
C GLY A 16 14.66 -9.96 -4.54
N ALA A 17 13.40 -10.40 -4.58
CA ALA A 17 12.42 -9.93 -5.57
C ALA A 17 12.10 -8.42 -5.44
N ARG A 18 12.13 -7.90 -4.21
CA ARG A 18 11.95 -6.46 -3.89
C ARG A 18 13.27 -5.69 -3.77
N ALA A 19 14.38 -6.38 -3.50
CA ALA A 19 15.68 -5.75 -3.27
C ALA A 19 16.26 -5.11 -4.55
N THR A 20 15.76 -5.51 -5.71
CA THR A 20 16.15 -4.93 -7.00
C THR A 20 15.39 -3.66 -7.33
N TRP A 21 14.27 -3.35 -6.67
CA TRP A 21 13.42 -2.21 -6.98
C TRP A 21 14.14 -0.91 -6.62
N ARG A 22 14.24 0.02 -7.56
CA ARG A 22 14.88 1.33 -7.38
C ARG A 22 13.86 2.43 -7.66
N LYS A 23 14.01 3.58 -7.01
CA LYS A 23 13.22 4.80 -7.31
C LYS A 23 13.14 5.09 -8.82
N ALA A 24 14.25 4.83 -9.53
CA ALA A 24 14.34 4.98 -10.98
C ALA A 24 13.31 4.17 -11.79
N TYR A 25 12.73 3.11 -11.24
CA TYR A 25 11.69 2.30 -11.90
C TYR A 25 10.28 2.88 -11.76
N PHE A 26 10.11 3.91 -10.92
CA PHE A 26 8.82 4.55 -10.63
C PHE A 26 8.71 5.95 -11.25
N ILE A 27 9.75 6.41 -11.96
CA ILE A 27 9.77 7.76 -12.58
C ILE A 27 8.80 7.84 -13.77
N ASN A 28 8.48 6.71 -14.42
CA ASN A 28 7.54 6.68 -15.53
C ASN A 28 6.36 5.73 -15.22
N ALA A 29 5.17 6.31 -15.10
CA ALA A 29 3.91 5.61 -14.80
C ALA A 29 3.64 4.41 -15.72
N LYS A 30 4.04 4.49 -17.00
CA LYS A 30 3.87 3.39 -17.96
C LYS A 30 4.65 2.14 -17.58
N GLN A 31 5.74 2.28 -16.81
CA GLN A 31 6.52 1.14 -16.33
C GLN A 31 5.75 0.30 -15.31
N LEU A 32 4.74 0.89 -14.66
CA LEU A 32 3.89 0.20 -13.68
C LEU A 32 2.88 -0.76 -14.35
N GLY A 33 2.49 -0.50 -15.59
CA GLY A 33 1.54 -1.31 -16.36
C GLY A 33 2.16 -2.02 -17.57
N GLY A 34 3.47 -2.28 -17.57
CA GLY A 34 4.13 -2.99 -18.67
C GLY A 34 4.19 -2.21 -20.00
N GLY A 35 4.24 -0.88 -19.95
CA GLY A 35 4.23 0.01 -21.12
C GLY A 35 2.93 0.81 -21.28
N THR A 36 1.86 0.40 -20.60
CA THR A 36 0.59 1.13 -20.51
C THR A 36 0.52 1.86 -19.18
N GLN A 37 0.04 3.10 -19.21
CA GLN A 37 -0.18 3.87 -17.99
C GLN A 37 -1.41 3.30 -17.27
N PRO A 38 -1.30 2.88 -16.00
CA PRO A 38 -2.43 2.34 -15.28
C PRO A 38 -3.38 3.46 -14.83
N ASP A 39 -4.69 3.22 -14.96
CA ASP A 39 -5.72 4.11 -14.44
C ASP A 39 -5.86 4.02 -12.91
N MET A 40 -5.38 2.92 -12.32
CA MET A 40 -5.42 2.64 -10.89
C MET A 40 -4.14 1.98 -10.39
N VAL A 41 -3.65 2.43 -9.24
CA VAL A 41 -2.56 1.77 -8.51
C VAL A 41 -3.08 1.27 -7.16
N VAL A 42 -2.85 -0.02 -6.88
CA VAL A 42 -3.06 -0.62 -5.57
C VAL A 42 -1.70 -1.01 -5.01
N SER A 43 -1.31 -0.40 -3.88
CA SER A 43 -0.08 -0.75 -3.19
C SER A 43 -0.37 -1.51 -1.91
N GLN A 44 0.10 -2.77 -1.88
CA GLN A 44 0.17 -3.57 -0.67
C GLN A 44 1.61 -3.54 -0.17
N MET A 45 1.81 -2.91 0.98
CA MET A 45 3.13 -2.88 1.59
C MET A 45 3.02 -3.38 3.03
N ARG A 46 4.04 -4.15 3.45
CA ARG A 46 4.37 -4.27 4.87
C ARG A 46 5.00 -2.93 5.27
N ILE A 47 4.15 -1.92 5.49
CA ILE A 47 4.56 -0.56 5.84
C ILE A 47 5.02 -0.57 7.31
N GLY A 48 6.13 0.10 7.60
CA GLY A 48 6.57 0.28 8.98
C GLY A 48 5.51 1.04 9.79
N LYS A 49 5.31 0.65 11.06
CA LYS A 49 4.31 1.28 11.94
C LYS A 49 4.46 2.81 11.99
N ASP A 50 5.69 3.31 11.96
CA ASP A 50 6.04 4.73 11.92
C ASP A 50 5.50 5.45 10.67
N VAL A 51 5.55 4.79 9.51
CA VAL A 51 5.00 5.33 8.26
C VAL A 51 3.47 5.27 8.29
N ILE A 52 2.86 4.21 8.84
CA ILE A 52 1.40 4.11 9.03
C ILE A 52 0.91 5.24 9.95
N GLU A 53 1.56 5.44 11.10
CA GLU A 53 1.24 6.51 12.05
C GLU A 53 1.38 7.90 11.42
N THR A 54 2.42 8.12 10.60
CA THR A 54 2.62 9.38 9.88
C THR A 54 1.50 9.62 8.86
N VAL A 55 1.09 8.59 8.13
CA VAL A 55 0.03 8.66 7.12
C VAL A 55 -1.30 8.95 7.79
N LEU A 56 -1.61 8.26 8.90
CA LEU A 56 -2.81 8.53 9.69
C LEU A 56 -2.80 9.95 10.27
N ALA A 57 -1.68 10.38 10.85
CA ALA A 57 -1.56 11.71 11.45
C ALA A 57 -1.63 12.86 10.43
N THR A 58 -1.39 12.58 9.15
CA THR A 58 -1.37 13.58 8.09
C THR A 58 -2.50 13.44 7.08
N ASP A 59 -3.49 12.56 7.33
CA ASP A 59 -4.54 12.21 6.37
C ASP A 59 -3.97 11.82 4.99
N GLY A 60 -2.88 11.06 4.97
CA GLY A 60 -2.19 10.65 3.74
C GLY A 60 -1.38 11.75 3.06
N LYS A 61 -1.22 12.93 3.68
CA LYS A 61 -0.47 14.05 3.07
C LYS A 61 1.04 13.98 3.24
N ALA A 62 1.53 13.30 4.27
CA ALA A 62 2.96 13.16 4.51
C ALA A 62 3.39 11.69 4.39
N GLY A 63 4.45 11.47 3.62
CA GLY A 63 5.23 10.24 3.67
C GLY A 63 4.80 9.11 2.74
N ILE A 64 3.73 9.27 1.95
CA ILE A 64 3.34 8.28 0.94
C ILE A 64 3.11 8.94 -0.42
N ASP A 65 3.62 8.27 -1.46
CA ASP A 65 3.66 8.64 -2.87
C ASP A 65 2.27 8.81 -3.55
N PHE A 66 1.17 9.00 -2.81
CA PHE A 66 -0.18 9.19 -3.38
C PHE A 66 -0.18 10.29 -4.44
N TYR A 67 0.31 11.47 -4.06
CA TYR A 67 0.40 12.61 -4.97
C TYR A 67 1.45 12.41 -6.06
N GLU A 68 2.48 11.61 -5.81
CA GLU A 68 3.46 11.24 -6.82
C GLU A 68 2.82 10.35 -7.90
N PHE A 69 2.08 9.31 -7.52
CA PHE A 69 1.30 8.48 -8.46
C PHE A 69 0.23 9.27 -9.21
N LEU A 70 -0.49 10.16 -8.53
CA LEU A 70 -1.45 11.06 -9.19
C LEU A 70 -0.74 12.01 -10.17
N SER A 71 0.42 12.56 -9.81
CA SER A 71 1.23 13.43 -10.70
C SER A 71 1.79 12.68 -11.91
N LEU A 72 1.99 11.37 -11.77
CA LEU A 72 2.37 10.46 -12.85
C LEU A 72 1.18 10.09 -13.76
N GLY A 73 -0.02 10.63 -13.46
CA GLY A 73 -1.23 10.51 -14.26
C GLY A 73 -2.06 9.26 -13.96
N VAL A 74 -1.80 8.59 -12.84
CA VAL A 74 -2.72 7.58 -12.31
C VAL A 74 -3.98 8.32 -11.83
N SER A 75 -5.16 7.80 -12.17
CA SER A 75 -6.41 8.47 -11.82
C SER A 75 -6.90 8.13 -10.41
N ASN A 76 -6.58 6.93 -9.92
CA ASN A 76 -6.99 6.45 -8.60
C ASN A 76 -5.85 5.70 -7.90
N VAL A 77 -5.62 5.99 -6.63
CA VAL A 77 -4.61 5.33 -5.82
C VAL A 77 -5.26 4.77 -4.56
N VAL A 78 -5.00 3.50 -4.26
CA VAL A 78 -5.40 2.84 -3.01
C VAL A 78 -4.19 2.22 -2.34
N ILE A 79 -4.02 2.47 -1.05
CA ILE A 79 -2.93 1.92 -0.25
C ILE A 79 -3.52 1.26 0.99
N THR A 80 -3.33 -0.05 1.07
CA THR A 80 -3.84 -0.88 2.17
C THR A 80 -2.92 -0.78 3.38
N LEU A 81 -3.49 -0.60 4.57
CA LEU A 81 -2.82 -0.47 5.86
C LEU A 81 -3.09 -1.63 6.82
N VAL A 82 -3.33 -2.83 6.29
CA VAL A 82 -3.59 -4.06 7.08
C VAL A 82 -4.73 -3.81 8.09
N GLU A 83 -4.52 -3.96 9.39
CA GLU A 83 -5.58 -3.77 10.41
C GLU A 83 -6.06 -2.32 10.52
N ASN A 84 -5.36 -1.36 9.92
CA ASN A 84 -5.74 0.05 9.91
C ASN A 84 -6.60 0.42 8.70
N GLY A 85 -6.99 -0.53 7.84
CA GLY A 85 -7.89 -0.29 6.71
C GLY A 85 -7.14 0.11 5.45
N ALA A 86 -7.57 1.16 4.76
CA ALA A 86 -6.93 1.63 3.53
C ALA A 86 -7.09 3.15 3.35
N PHE A 87 -6.13 3.77 2.69
CA PHE A 87 -6.28 5.15 2.20
C PHE A 87 -6.54 5.14 0.70
N TYR A 88 -7.35 6.09 0.25
CA TYR A 88 -7.61 6.33 -1.17
C TYR A 88 -7.37 7.79 -1.53
N ALA A 89 -6.97 8.03 -2.78
CA ALA A 89 -6.85 9.36 -3.36
C ALA A 89 -7.16 9.35 -4.86
N ASN A 90 -7.91 10.34 -5.32
CA ASN A 90 -8.23 10.59 -6.72
C ASN A 90 -8.51 12.09 -6.96
N ALA A 91 -8.98 12.44 -8.17
CA ALA A 91 -9.30 13.82 -8.53
C ALA A 91 -10.49 14.42 -7.74
N GLU A 92 -11.37 13.58 -7.20
CA GLU A 92 -12.55 14.01 -6.44
C GLU A 92 -12.23 14.22 -4.96
N GLY A 93 -11.20 13.55 -4.44
CA GLY A 93 -10.76 13.71 -3.07
C GLY A 93 -9.83 12.61 -2.58
N ASN A 94 -9.58 12.61 -1.28
CA ASN A 94 -8.82 11.59 -0.57
C ASN A 94 -9.49 11.29 0.77
N GLY A 95 -9.16 10.14 1.35
CA GLY A 95 -9.69 9.77 2.65
C GLY A 95 -9.14 8.46 3.19
N HIS A 96 -9.39 8.26 4.48
CA HIS A 96 -9.12 7.02 5.19
C HIS A 96 -10.41 6.18 5.27
N CYS A 97 -10.34 4.95 4.79
CA CYS A 97 -11.35 3.93 5.01
C CYS A 97 -10.86 3.02 6.15
N PRO A 98 -11.41 3.14 7.37
CA PRO A 98 -10.98 2.30 8.49
C PRO A 98 -11.33 0.83 8.25
N ALA A 99 -10.54 -0.08 8.79
CA ALA A 99 -10.86 -1.50 8.77
C ALA A 99 -12.13 -1.78 9.58
N PHE A 100 -12.88 -2.79 9.17
CA PHE A 100 -13.95 -3.34 10.00
C PHE A 100 -13.35 -4.20 11.10
N ASP A 101 -13.88 -4.05 12.32
CA ASP A 101 -13.56 -4.96 13.41
C ASP A 101 -14.21 -6.32 13.14
N VAL A 102 -13.39 -7.29 12.77
CA VAL A 102 -13.82 -8.65 12.43
C VAL A 102 -13.01 -9.65 13.23
N LYS A 103 -13.63 -10.78 13.56
CA LYS A 103 -12.90 -11.90 14.15
C LYS A 103 -11.93 -12.46 13.12
N VAL A 104 -10.64 -12.22 13.32
CA VAL A 104 -9.58 -12.69 12.43
C VAL A 104 -9.28 -14.16 12.73
N GLU A 105 -9.61 -15.04 11.77
CA GLU A 105 -9.28 -16.47 11.81
C GLU A 105 -8.02 -16.79 10.98
N ASP A 106 -7.90 -16.18 9.80
CA ASP A 106 -6.76 -16.28 8.89
C ASP A 106 -6.69 -15.01 8.02
N THR A 107 -5.53 -14.37 7.93
CA THR A 107 -5.30 -13.14 7.13
C THR A 107 -4.74 -13.43 5.73
N THR A 108 -4.58 -14.71 5.37
CA THR A 108 -4.12 -15.11 4.03
C THR A 108 -5.08 -14.61 2.96
N GLY A 109 -4.60 -13.76 2.05
CA GLY A 109 -5.40 -13.24 0.94
C GLY A 109 -6.28 -12.03 1.27
N ALA A 110 -6.09 -11.39 2.43
CA ALA A 110 -6.84 -10.19 2.81
C ALA A 110 -6.43 -8.91 2.05
N GLY A 111 -5.30 -8.95 1.33
CA GLY A 111 -4.77 -7.82 0.56
C GLY A 111 -5.39 -7.69 -0.81
#